data_AF-A0A0T9UVH8-F1
#
_entry.id   AF-A0A0T9UVH8-F1
#
_cell.length_a   1.000
_cell.length_b   1.000
_cell.length_c   1.000
_cell.angle_alpha   90.00
_cell.angle_beta   90.00
_cell.angle_gamma   90.00
#
_symmetry.space_group_name_H-M   'P 1'
#
loop_
_entity.id
_entity.type
_entity.pdbx_description
1 polymer ?
#
loop_
_entity_poly.entity_id
_entity_poly.type
_entity_poly.pdbx_seq_one_letter_code
_entity_poly.pdbx_strand_id
1 'polypeptide(L)'
;MLNSIDAIGIIGTAAKLEVRNGKVRKVNHQVETEEQAALIAWADKTVIDGICIGDYLIHIPNEGNRGPKAARDAKRLGLRKGVPDLFLALPRGGYAGLWIEMKAGEGKLSQNQTIWLQRLSSVGYRAICCFGFAEGTVLIVNYINLKCHSMGENR
;
A
#
# COMPACT_ATOMS: atom_id res chain seq x y z
N MET A 1 19.39 -16.17 36.51
CA MET A 1 19.23 -15.69 35.12
C MET A 1 17.74 -15.70 34.82
N LEU A 2 17.12 -14.53 34.74
CA LEU A 2 15.72 -14.40 34.34
C LEU A 2 15.69 -14.37 32.81
N ASN A 3 15.09 -15.39 32.20
CA ASN A 3 14.87 -15.41 30.76
C ASN A 3 13.91 -14.28 30.37
N SER A 4 14.14 -13.71 29.18
CA SER A 4 13.52 -12.50 28.63
C SER A 4 12.02 -12.59 28.33
N ILE A 5 11.29 -13.48 29.00
CA ILE A 5 9.86 -13.74 28.76
C ILE A 5 8.99 -13.18 29.89
N ASP A 6 9.51 -12.98 31.10
CA ASP A 6 8.66 -12.65 32.25
C ASP A 6 8.49 -11.15 32.57
N ALA A 7 9.00 -10.25 31.72
CA ALA A 7 8.81 -8.80 31.88
C ALA A 7 7.70 -8.20 31.00
N ILE A 8 7.02 -9.03 30.18
CA ILE A 8 5.97 -8.57 29.24
C ILE A 8 4.66 -8.23 29.96
N GLY A 9 4.45 -8.71 31.20
CA GLY A 9 3.21 -8.50 31.95
C GLY A 9 3.05 -7.14 32.64
N ILE A 10 4.09 -6.31 32.74
CA ILE A 10 4.08 -5.09 33.60
C ILE A 10 3.88 -3.80 32.80
N ILE A 11 4.19 -3.80 31.51
CA ILE A 11 4.12 -2.61 30.66
C ILE A 11 3.15 -2.95 29.54
N GLY A 12 1.95 -2.37 29.60
CA GLY A 12 0.85 -2.59 28.65
C GLY A 12 1.13 -2.09 27.23
N THR A 13 2.24 -2.52 26.62
CA THR A 13 2.62 -2.16 25.27
C THR A 13 3.25 -3.39 24.61
N ALA A 14 2.54 -3.94 23.63
CA ALA A 14 2.98 -5.05 22.78
C ALA A 14 4.07 -4.62 21.77
N ALA A 15 5.04 -3.81 22.19
CA ALA A 15 6.13 -3.39 21.33
C ALA A 15 7.17 -4.52 21.24
N LYS A 16 7.41 -5.02 20.03
CA LYS A 16 8.49 -5.97 19.76
C LYS A 16 9.83 -5.24 19.91
N LEU A 17 10.66 -5.71 20.83
CA LEU A 17 12.00 -5.18 21.08
C LEU A 17 13.03 -6.12 20.42
N GLU A 18 14.02 -5.56 19.72
CA GLU A 18 15.18 -6.32 19.23
C GLU A 18 16.46 -5.79 19.86
N VAL A 19 17.44 -6.68 20.07
CA VAL A 19 18.76 -6.31 20.57
C VAL A 19 19.73 -6.26 19.38
N ARG A 20 20.29 -5.08 19.08
CA ARG A 20 21.39 -4.90 18.11
C ARG A 20 22.58 -4.24 18.78
N ASN A 21 23.75 -4.87 18.69
CA ASN A 21 25.02 -4.40 19.29
C ASN A 21 24.87 -4.03 20.78
N GLY A 22 24.21 -4.88 21.56
CA GLY A 22 24.00 -4.67 23.00
C GLY A 22 23.04 -3.53 23.37
N LYS A 23 22.42 -2.87 22.39
CA LYS A 23 21.37 -1.86 22.63
C LYS A 23 20.00 -2.42 22.27
N VAL A 24 19.05 -2.30 23.20
CA VAL A 24 17.64 -2.58 22.95
C VAL A 24 17.08 -1.48 22.05
N ARG A 25 16.51 -1.87 20.91
CA ARG A 25 15.80 -0.97 20.01
C ARG A 25 14.35 -1.40 19.91
N LYS A 26 13.44 -0.42 19.89
CA LYS A 26 12.06 -0.65 19.46
C LYS A 26 12.12 -1.03 17.98
N VAL A 27 11.64 -2.22 17.63
CA VAL A 27 11.44 -2.56 16.23
C VAL A 27 10.35 -1.62 15.73
N ASN A 28 10.70 -0.73 14.80
CA ASN A 28 9.68 0.04 14.10
C ASN A 28 9.04 -0.89 13.09
N HIS A 29 8.20 -1.76 13.62
CA HIS A 29 7.35 -2.65 12.87
C HIS A 29 6.30 -1.78 12.20
N GLN A 30 6.59 -1.30 10.99
CA GLN A 30 5.64 -0.46 10.28
C GLN A 30 4.49 -1.35 9.84
N VAL A 31 3.42 -1.35 10.64
CA VAL A 31 2.19 -2.13 10.41
C VAL A 31 1.73 -1.96 8.96
N GLU A 32 1.79 -0.75 8.42
CA GLU A 32 1.50 -0.45 7.01
C GLU A 32 2.30 -1.30 6.01
N THR A 33 3.60 -1.48 6.22
CA THR A 33 4.46 -2.31 5.37
C THR A 33 4.08 -3.78 5.42
N GLU A 34 3.69 -4.29 6.59
CA GLU A 34 3.25 -5.68 6.73
C GLU A 34 1.88 -5.93 6.12
N GLU A 35 0.94 -5.02 6.33
CA GLU A 35 -0.39 -5.08 5.71
C GLU A 35 -0.25 -5.07 4.18
N GLN A 36 0.64 -4.25 3.64
CA GLN A 36 0.96 -4.25 2.21
C GLN A 36 1.61 -5.56 1.76
N ALA A 37 2.58 -6.09 2.52
CA ALA A 37 3.22 -7.36 2.19
C ALA A 37 2.20 -8.52 2.19
N ALA A 38 1.27 -8.53 3.13
CA ALA A 38 0.16 -9.49 3.18
C ALA A 38 -0.75 -9.35 1.95
N LEU A 39 -1.06 -8.12 1.53
CA LEU A 39 -1.88 -7.86 0.35
C LEU A 39 -1.22 -8.35 -0.94
N ILE A 40 0.08 -8.11 -1.11
CA ILE A 40 0.87 -8.62 -2.24
C ILE A 40 0.87 -10.15 -2.23
N ALA A 41 1.18 -10.78 -1.09
CA ALA A 41 1.24 -12.24 -0.99
C ALA A 41 -0.11 -12.93 -1.25
N TRP A 42 -1.22 -12.25 -0.92
CA TRP A 42 -2.56 -12.69 -1.29
C TRP A 42 -2.81 -12.52 -2.79
N ALA A 43 -2.44 -11.38 -3.37
CA ALA A 43 -2.63 -11.09 -4.78
C ALA A 43 -1.92 -12.12 -5.67
N ASP A 44 -0.68 -12.50 -5.33
CA ASP A 44 0.13 -13.51 -6.02
C ASP A 44 -0.52 -14.91 -6.05
N LYS A 45 -1.48 -15.16 -5.16
CA LYS A 45 -2.19 -16.45 -5.04
C LYS A 45 -3.66 -16.37 -5.45
N THR A 46 -4.13 -15.20 -5.85
CA THR A 46 -5.55 -14.95 -6.12
C THR A 46 -5.79 -14.85 -7.61
N VAL A 47 -6.70 -15.69 -8.10
CA VAL A 47 -7.17 -15.67 -9.48
C VAL A 47 -8.64 -15.28 -9.50
N ILE A 48 -8.98 -14.23 -10.25
CA ILE A 48 -10.36 -13.77 -10.47
C ILE A 48 -10.59 -13.68 -11.98
N ASP A 49 -11.66 -14.30 -12.48
CA ASP A 49 -11.95 -14.39 -13.92
C ASP A 49 -10.77 -14.86 -14.79
N GLY A 50 -10.01 -15.84 -14.27
CA GLY A 50 -8.83 -16.39 -14.95
C GLY A 50 -7.59 -15.50 -14.93
N ILE A 51 -7.62 -14.36 -14.23
CA ILE A 51 -6.49 -13.43 -14.12
C ILE A 51 -5.88 -13.56 -12.72
N CYS A 52 -4.58 -13.86 -12.64
CA CYS A 52 -3.82 -13.75 -11.41
C CYS A 52 -3.63 -12.27 -11.06
N ILE A 53 -4.05 -11.85 -9.87
CA ILE A 53 -4.01 -10.43 -9.47
C ILE A 53 -2.56 -9.96 -9.28
N GLY A 54 -1.70 -10.79 -8.70
CA GLY A 54 -0.29 -10.46 -8.44
C GLY A 54 0.51 -10.10 -9.69
N ASP A 55 0.18 -10.70 -10.83
CA ASP A 55 0.84 -10.40 -12.12
C ASP A 55 0.67 -8.93 -12.54
N TYR A 56 -0.34 -8.23 -12.01
CA TYR A 56 -0.67 -6.86 -12.36
C TYR A 56 -0.64 -5.88 -11.18
N LEU A 57 -0.46 -6.35 -9.94
CA LEU A 57 -0.38 -5.50 -8.75
C LEU A 57 1.07 -5.11 -8.45
N ILE A 58 1.44 -3.91 -8.85
CA ILE A 58 2.83 -3.42 -8.82
C ILE A 58 3.02 -2.48 -7.64
N HIS A 59 4.04 -2.75 -6.82
CA HIS A 59 4.50 -1.80 -5.81
C HIS A 59 5.40 -0.73 -6.42
N ILE A 60 5.10 0.54 -6.13
CA ILE A 60 5.91 1.70 -6.48
C ILE A 60 6.56 2.23 -5.18
N PRO A 61 7.84 1.89 -4.91
CA PRO A 61 8.50 2.20 -3.64
C PRO A 61 8.87 3.70 -3.57
N ASN A 62 7.91 4.60 -3.43
CA ASN A 62 8.16 6.04 -3.30
C ASN A 62 8.55 6.43 -1.88
N GLU A 63 8.08 5.66 -0.91
CA GLU A 63 8.40 5.72 0.50
C GLU A 63 9.84 5.23 0.77
N GLY A 64 10.25 5.35 2.02
CA GLY A 64 11.55 4.84 2.47
C GLY A 64 12.69 5.85 2.50
N ASN A 65 13.54 5.69 3.51
CA ASN A 65 14.73 6.51 3.70
C ASN A 65 15.82 6.13 2.71
N ARG A 66 16.40 7.13 2.07
CA ARG A 66 17.50 7.00 1.12
C ARG A 66 18.63 7.91 1.54
N GLY A 67 19.88 7.48 1.31
CA GLY A 67 21.03 8.37 1.44
C GLY A 67 20.94 9.56 0.46
N PRO A 68 21.62 10.68 0.73
CA PRO A 68 21.46 11.91 -0.06
C PRO A 68 21.68 11.73 -1.57
N LYS A 69 22.68 10.94 -1.97
CA LYS A 69 22.94 10.64 -3.38
C LYS A 69 21.78 9.87 -4.02
N ALA A 70 21.37 8.75 -3.41
CA ALA A 70 20.26 7.93 -3.89
C ALA A 70 18.94 8.71 -3.95
N ALA A 71 18.66 9.60 -2.99
CA ALA A 71 17.47 10.45 -3.03
C ALA A 71 17.49 11.46 -4.19
N ARG A 72 18.64 12.06 -4.49
CA ARG A 72 18.80 12.95 -5.67
C ARG A 72 18.64 12.18 -6.97
N ASP A 73 19.30 11.03 -7.08
CA ASP A 73 19.20 10.19 -8.27
C ASP A 73 17.77 9.70 -8.50
N ALA A 74 17.09 9.22 -7.46
CA ALA A 74 15.69 8.79 -7.56
C ALA A 74 14.78 9.93 -8.07
N LYS A 75 14.91 11.15 -7.53
CA LYS A 75 14.14 12.32 -8.00
C LYS A 75 14.45 12.64 -9.48
N ARG A 76 15.73 12.61 -9.86
CA ARG A 76 16.19 12.82 -11.24
C ARG A 76 15.64 11.77 -12.19
N LEU A 77 15.53 10.52 -11.74
CA LEU A 77 15.03 9.39 -12.51
C LEU A 77 13.49 9.27 -12.52
N GLY A 78 12.78 10.16 -11.83
CA GLY A 78 11.31 10.21 -11.94
C GLY A 78 10.55 9.98 -10.64
N LEU A 79 11.21 9.68 -9.51
CA LEU A 79 10.52 9.56 -8.23
C LEU A 79 9.77 10.86 -7.93
N ARG A 80 8.48 10.72 -7.60
CA ARG A 80 7.61 11.82 -7.23
C ARG A 80 7.09 11.58 -5.82
N LYS A 81 7.28 12.57 -4.96
CA LYS A 81 6.84 12.50 -3.57
C LYS A 81 5.31 12.34 -3.52
N GLY A 82 4.84 11.35 -2.76
CA GLY A 82 3.43 11.10 -2.50
C GLY A 82 2.67 10.37 -3.60
N VAL A 83 3.34 9.82 -4.61
CA VAL A 83 2.69 8.86 -5.52
C VAL A 83 2.29 7.62 -4.72
N PRO A 84 1.07 7.07 -4.92
CA PRO A 84 0.57 5.93 -4.14
C PRO A 84 1.45 4.69 -4.22
N ASP A 85 1.38 3.86 -3.18
CA ASP A 85 2.26 2.71 -2.99
C ASP A 85 2.04 1.58 -4.00
N LEU A 86 0.79 1.35 -4.43
CA LEU A 86 0.43 0.24 -5.32
C LEU A 86 -0.32 0.72 -6.56
N PHE A 87 -0.08 0.05 -7.67
CA PHE A 87 -0.81 0.20 -8.92
C PHE A 87 -1.24 -1.16 -9.45
N LEU A 88 -2.56 -1.38 -9.54
CA LEU A 88 -3.15 -2.51 -10.22
C LEU A 88 -3.40 -2.14 -11.68
N ALA A 89 -2.55 -2.66 -12.57
CA ALA A 89 -2.50 -2.35 -13.99
C ALA A 89 -3.59 -3.09 -14.82
N LEU A 90 -4.84 -3.05 -14.34
CA LEU A 90 -6.00 -3.66 -15.00
C LEU A 90 -7.12 -2.65 -15.19
N PRO A 91 -7.52 -2.35 -16.44
CA PRO A 91 -8.69 -1.50 -16.70
C PRO A 91 -10.00 -2.22 -16.34
N ARG A 92 -10.84 -1.57 -15.54
CA ARG A 92 -12.15 -2.09 -15.09
C ARG A 92 -13.14 -0.96 -14.84
N GLY A 93 -14.43 -1.20 -15.11
CA GLY A 93 -15.48 -0.24 -14.79
C GLY A 93 -15.36 1.14 -15.44
N GLY A 94 -14.66 1.27 -16.56
CA GLY A 94 -14.35 2.57 -17.19
C GLY A 94 -13.11 3.28 -16.64
N TYR A 95 -12.42 2.71 -15.65
CA TYR A 95 -11.14 3.22 -15.16
C TYR A 95 -9.96 2.58 -15.89
N ALA A 96 -8.90 3.35 -16.11
CA ALA A 96 -7.66 2.87 -16.74
C ALA A 96 -6.83 1.94 -15.84
N GLY A 97 -7.09 1.94 -14.52
CA GLY A 97 -6.37 1.16 -13.53
C GLY A 97 -6.75 1.62 -12.11
N LEU A 98 -6.29 0.87 -11.11
CA LEU A 98 -6.52 1.18 -9.69
C LEU A 98 -5.20 1.53 -9.00
N TRP A 99 -5.14 2.71 -8.40
CA TRP A 99 -4.06 3.15 -7.51
C TRP A 99 -4.50 3.03 -6.06
N ILE A 100 -3.62 2.49 -5.23
CA ILE A 100 -3.88 2.27 -3.81
C ILE A 100 -2.73 2.88 -3.01
N GLU A 101 -3.07 3.80 -2.11
CA GLU A 101 -2.18 4.26 -1.05
C GLU A 101 -2.53 3.47 0.22
N MET A 102 -1.58 2.72 0.75
CA MET A 102 -1.78 1.88 1.92
C MET A 102 -1.62 2.70 3.19
N LYS A 103 -2.50 2.48 4.17
CA LYS A 103 -2.40 3.02 5.53
C LYS A 103 -2.74 1.93 6.55
N ALA A 104 -2.39 2.16 7.80
CA ALA A 104 -2.78 1.29 8.91
C ALA A 104 -3.01 2.10 10.19
N GLY A 105 -3.89 1.61 11.07
CA GLY A 105 -4.21 2.25 12.35
C GLY A 105 -4.63 3.70 12.18
N GLU A 106 -3.96 4.63 12.88
CA GLU A 106 -4.20 6.07 12.80
C GLU A 106 -3.43 6.77 11.66
N GLY A 107 -2.92 6.01 10.68
CA GLY A 107 -2.22 6.54 9.52
C GLY A 107 -3.07 7.57 8.77
N LYS A 108 -2.45 8.69 8.38
CA LYS A 108 -3.12 9.77 7.65
C LYS A 108 -2.41 10.04 6.34
N LEU A 109 -3.20 10.43 5.33
CA LEU A 109 -2.65 10.95 4.09
C LEU A 109 -1.88 12.24 4.36
N SER A 110 -0.66 12.30 3.84
CA SER A 110 0.04 13.57 3.69
C SER A 110 -0.62 14.40 2.60
N GLN A 111 -0.42 15.72 2.63
CA GLN A 111 -0.94 16.63 1.62
C GLN A 111 -0.56 16.22 0.18
N ASN A 112 0.67 15.73 -0.04
CA ASN A 112 1.10 15.31 -1.37
C ASN A 112 0.39 14.04 -1.84
N GLN A 113 0.12 13.08 -0.95
CA GLN A 113 -0.65 11.88 -1.28
C GLN A 113 -2.09 12.25 -1.65
N THR A 114 -2.73 13.14 -0.89
CA THR A 114 -4.06 13.66 -1.22
C THR A 114 -4.09 14.29 -2.62
N ILE A 115 -3.10 15.13 -2.95
CA ILE A 115 -2.99 15.75 -4.27
C ILE A 115 -2.83 14.69 -5.38
N TRP A 116 -2.04 13.65 -5.16
CA TRP A 116 -1.86 12.58 -6.14
C TRP A 116 -3.12 11.76 -6.37
N LEU A 117 -3.82 11.37 -5.31
CA LEU A 117 -5.09 10.65 -5.42
C LEU A 117 -6.12 11.46 -6.22
N GLN A 118 -6.21 12.77 -5.96
CA GLN A 118 -7.08 13.68 -6.72
C GLN A 118 -6.65 13.78 -8.19
N ARG A 119 -5.36 13.98 -8.46
CA ARG A 119 -4.81 14.08 -9.82
C ARG A 119 -5.10 12.82 -10.62
N LEU A 120 -4.84 11.65 -10.07
CA LEU A 120 -5.07 10.36 -10.73
C LEU A 120 -6.56 10.14 -11.01
N SER A 121 -7.41 10.46 -10.03
CA SER A 121 -8.87 10.39 -10.19
C SER A 121 -9.39 11.31 -11.29
N SER A 122 -8.84 12.52 -11.40
CA SER A 122 -9.25 13.49 -12.44
C SER A 122 -8.90 13.08 -13.87
N VAL A 123 -8.00 12.11 -14.06
CA VAL A 123 -7.54 11.65 -15.38
C VAL A 123 -7.94 10.21 -15.70
N GLY A 124 -8.99 9.71 -15.04
CA GLY A 124 -9.64 8.44 -15.42
C GLY A 124 -9.10 7.20 -14.73
N TYR A 125 -8.31 7.34 -13.66
CA TYR A 125 -7.96 6.22 -12.78
C TYR A 125 -8.90 6.16 -11.58
N ARG A 126 -9.05 4.97 -10.99
CA ARG A 126 -9.55 4.89 -9.61
C ARG A 126 -8.35 5.02 -8.68
N ALA A 127 -8.38 5.96 -7.73
CA ALA A 127 -7.28 6.15 -6.79
C ALA A 127 -7.81 6.32 -5.37
N ILE A 128 -7.44 5.42 -4.46
CA ILE A 128 -8.05 5.29 -3.14
C ILE A 128 -6.98 5.11 -2.06
N CYS A 129 -7.23 5.66 -0.87
CA CYS A 129 -6.52 5.33 0.36
C CYS A 129 -7.18 4.11 1.00
N CYS A 130 -6.40 3.10 1.35
CA CYS A 130 -6.89 1.82 1.86
C CYS A 130 -6.25 1.50 3.22
N PHE A 131 -7.05 1.12 4.22
CA PHE A 131 -6.56 0.80 5.56
C PHE A 131 -6.42 -0.71 5.77
N GLY A 132 -5.19 -1.18 5.65
CA GLY A 132 -4.81 -2.56 5.94
C GLY A 132 -5.19 -3.58 4.86
N PHE A 133 -4.80 -4.82 5.10
CA PHE A 133 -4.95 -5.95 4.22
C PHE A 133 -6.41 -6.29 3.94
N ALA A 134 -7.23 -6.38 5.00
CA ALA A 134 -8.62 -6.80 4.88
C ALA A 134 -9.42 -5.88 3.94
N GLU A 135 -9.30 -4.55 4.12
CA GLU A 135 -9.90 -3.58 3.22
C GLU A 135 -9.32 -3.69 1.80
N GLY A 136 -8.00 -3.90 1.68
CA GLY A 136 -7.32 -4.02 0.40
C GLY A 136 -7.84 -5.16 -0.47
N THR A 137 -8.08 -6.33 0.12
CA THR A 137 -8.66 -7.47 -0.60
C THR A 137 -10.07 -7.16 -1.12
N VAL A 138 -10.93 -6.58 -0.28
CA VAL A 138 -12.29 -6.20 -0.63
C VAL A 138 -12.29 -5.14 -1.74
N LEU A 139 -11.42 -4.14 -1.62
CA LEU A 139 -11.26 -3.08 -2.61
C LEU A 139 -10.89 -3.66 -3.99
N ILE A 140 -9.88 -4.53 -4.04
CA ILE A 140 -9.41 -5.14 -5.29
C ILE A 140 -10.51 -6.02 -5.91
N VAL A 141 -11.15 -6.88 -5.11
CA VAL A 141 -12.24 -7.74 -5.60
C VAL A 141 -13.39 -6.90 -6.16
N ASN A 142 -13.81 -5.86 -5.44
CA ASN A 142 -14.86 -4.96 -5.90
C ASN A 142 -14.47 -4.22 -7.18
N TYR A 143 -13.21 -3.78 -7.29
CA TYR A 143 -12.71 -3.11 -8.49
C TYR A 143 -12.70 -4.04 -9.71
N ILE A 144 -12.25 -5.29 -9.55
CA ILE A 144 -12.22 -6.28 -10.64
C ILE A 144 -13.64 -6.58 -11.16
N ASN A 145 -14.62 -6.61 -10.27
CA ASN A 145 -16.02 -6.88 -10.60
C ASN A 145 -16.80 -5.67 -11.16
N LEU A 146 -16.16 -4.51 -11.33
CA LEU A 146 -16.84 -3.35 -11.92
C LEU A 146 -17.19 -3.61 -13.39
N LYS A 147 -18.48 -3.50 -13.70
CA LYS A 147 -18.98 -3.57 -15.06
C LYS A 147 -18.78 -2.23 -15.78
N CYS A 148 -18.26 -2.28 -17.01
CA CYS A 148 -18.28 -1.13 -17.89
C CYS A 148 -19.73 -0.77 -18.18
N HIS A 149 -20.19 0.39 -17.73
CA HIS A 149 -21.48 0.90 -18.16
C HIS A 149 -21.23 1.57 -19.52
N SER A 150 -21.65 0.91 -20.59
CA SER A 150 -21.80 1.58 -21.87
C SER A 150 -22.76 2.75 -21.65
N MET A 151 -22.26 3.98 -21.78
CA MET A 151 -23.12 5.15 -21.96
C MET A 151 -24.01 4.84 -23.15
N GLY A 152 -25.28 4.54 -22.87
CA GLY A 152 -26.28 4.31 -23.89
C GLY A 152 -26.34 5.52 -24.81
N GLU A 153 -26.46 5.24 -26.11
CA GLU A 153 -26.85 6.19 -27.13
C GLU A 153 -28.07 6.99 -26.65
N ASN A 154 -27.89 8.26 -26.32
CA ASN A 154 -28.98 9.22 -26.42
C ASN A 154 -28.94 9.79 -27.83
N ARG A 155 -29.81 9.22 -28.68
CA ARG A 155 -30.32 9.88 -29.89
C ARG A 155 -31.19 11.06 -29.51
#